data_AF-A0A401PX75-F1
#
_entry.id   AF-A0A401PX75-F1
#
_cell.length_a   1.000
_cell.length_b   1.000
_cell.length_c   1.000
_cell.angle_alpha   90.00
_cell.angle_beta   90.00
_cell.angle_gamma   90.00
#
_symmetry.space_group_name_H-M   'P 1'
#
loop_
_entity.id
_entity.type
_entity.pdbx_description
1 polymer ?
#
loop_
_entity_poly.entity_id
_entity_poly.type
_entity_poly.pdbx_seq_one_letter_code
_entity_poly.pdbx_strand_id
1 'polypeptide(L)'
;MKRVFPVPRQHSLYQPPILNPFIYHIELSVTDKLKIALASVTLVPLRLLCIFFIVLVAWPCAFLGRMCCPVCVTQEPVPNWKRHVSRFVLKTLGRAFFFCVGFIQIKVKGKKATAAEAPILVVAPHSTFFDAVVNIVAEIPSIVSRAENADIPLFGCLLRCSQPVLVSRTETNSRKKTVEEITKRAQSKGKWPQLMIFPEGTCTNRTCLITFKSGAFIPGVPVQPVLIRYPNKM
;
A
#
# COMPACT_ATOMS: atom_id res chain seq x y z
N MET A 1 23.24 -38.58 4.67
CA MET A 1 22.60 -37.87 3.54
C MET A 1 23.45 -36.64 3.19
N LYS A 2 24.14 -36.67 2.04
CA LYS A 2 24.95 -35.54 1.56
C LYS A 2 24.02 -34.39 1.18
N ARG A 3 24.30 -33.18 1.70
CA ARG A 3 23.61 -31.95 1.27
C ARG A 3 23.83 -31.77 -0.23
N VAL A 4 22.74 -31.88 -1.00
CA VAL A 4 22.70 -31.52 -2.41
C VAL A 4 23.09 -30.06 -2.53
N PHE A 5 24.05 -29.76 -3.40
CA PHE A 5 24.58 -28.42 -3.66
C PHE A 5 23.46 -27.38 -3.81
N PRO A 6 23.61 -26.15 -3.27
CA PRO A 6 22.63 -25.10 -3.49
C PRO A 6 22.77 -24.61 -4.93
N VAL A 7 21.98 -25.18 -5.84
CA VAL A 7 21.83 -24.60 -7.18
C VAL A 7 21.28 -23.18 -6.99
N PRO A 8 21.91 -22.13 -7.54
CA PRO A 8 21.34 -20.79 -7.50
C PRO A 8 19.98 -20.85 -8.20
N ARG A 9 18.89 -20.59 -7.48
CA ARG A 9 17.51 -20.52 -8.02
C ARG A 9 17.30 -19.30 -8.94
N GLN A 10 18.28 -18.95 -9.77
CA GLN A 10 18.24 -17.79 -10.65
C GLN A 10 17.69 -18.14 -12.03
N HIS A 11 17.75 -19.41 -12.44
CA HIS A 11 17.27 -19.85 -13.75
C HIS A 11 16.20 -20.96 -13.63
N SER A 12 15.13 -20.82 -14.42
CA SER A 12 14.09 -21.85 -14.55
C SER A 12 14.68 -23.11 -15.17
N LEU A 13 14.39 -24.27 -14.58
CA LEU A 13 14.77 -25.58 -15.14
C LEU A 13 13.85 -26.03 -16.29
N TYR A 14 12.76 -25.30 -16.55
CA TYR A 14 11.78 -25.58 -17.59
C TYR A 14 11.61 -24.37 -18.53
N GLN A 15 11.41 -24.63 -19.82
CA GLN A 15 11.06 -23.58 -20.80
C GLN A 15 9.54 -23.36 -20.87
N PRO A 16 9.09 -22.12 -21.16
CA PRO A 16 9.90 -20.90 -21.35
C PRO A 16 10.54 -20.41 -20.04
N PRO A 17 11.65 -19.66 -20.09
CA PRO A 17 12.34 -19.16 -18.91
C PRO A 17 11.39 -18.36 -18.02
N ILE A 18 11.13 -18.89 -16.82
CA ILE A 18 10.36 -18.20 -15.79
C ILE A 18 11.15 -16.98 -15.34
N LEU A 19 10.61 -15.79 -15.62
CA LEU A 19 11.16 -14.53 -15.12
C LEU A 19 11.22 -14.56 -13.60
N ASN A 20 12.36 -14.22 -13.01
CA ASN A 20 12.47 -14.10 -11.56
C ASN A 20 11.84 -12.78 -11.12
N PRO A 21 10.72 -12.78 -10.37
CA PRO A 21 10.01 -11.55 -10.00
C PRO A 21 10.63 -10.82 -8.81
N PHE A 22 11.70 -11.35 -8.21
CA PHE A 22 12.29 -10.82 -6.97
C PHE A 22 13.68 -10.21 -7.17
N ILE A 23 14.30 -10.44 -8.32
CA ILE A 23 15.60 -9.85 -8.64
C ILE A 23 15.38 -8.68 -9.56
N TYR A 24 15.87 -7.52 -9.17
CA TYR A 24 15.81 -6.33 -9.98
C TYR A 24 17.21 -5.98 -10.48
N HIS A 25 17.41 -6.03 -11.79
CA HIS A 25 18.66 -5.64 -12.43
C HIS A 25 18.55 -4.19 -12.90
N ILE A 26 19.49 -3.35 -12.47
CA ILE A 26 19.56 -1.94 -12.86
C ILE A 26 20.88 -1.72 -13.58
N GLU A 27 20.80 -1.30 -14.83
CA GLU A 27 21.96 -0.85 -15.59
C GLU A 27 21.90 0.68 -15.71
N LEU A 28 22.73 1.37 -14.92
CA LEU A 28 22.81 2.82 -14.94
C LEU A 28 23.93 3.29 -15.86
N SER A 29 23.61 4.12 -16.84
CA SER A 29 24.62 4.82 -17.63
C SER A 29 25.43 5.78 -16.75
N VAL A 30 26.61 6.19 -17.21
CA VAL A 30 27.41 7.22 -16.52
C VAL A 30 26.60 8.52 -16.35
N THR A 31 25.79 8.87 -17.35
CA THR A 31 24.94 10.07 -17.28
C THR A 31 23.86 9.95 -16.22
N ASP A 32 23.28 8.76 -16.02
CA ASP A 32 22.28 8.52 -14.98
C ASP A 32 22.92 8.60 -13.60
N LYS A 33 24.12 8.02 -13.43
CA LYS A 33 24.90 8.12 -12.19
C LYS A 33 25.21 9.57 -11.83
N LEU A 34 25.62 10.39 -12.82
CA LEU A 34 25.88 11.82 -12.60
C LEU A 34 24.60 12.59 -12.23
N LYS A 35 23.48 12.34 -12.92
CA LYS A 35 22.18 12.95 -12.58
C LYS A 35 21.74 12.57 -11.17
N ILE A 36 21.87 11.30 -10.79
CA ILE A 36 21.54 10.80 -9.46
C ILE A 36 22.44 11.49 -8.42
N ALA A 37 23.75 11.59 -8.66
CA ALA A 37 24.69 12.25 -7.74
C ALA A 37 24.32 13.72 -7.54
N LEU A 38 24.10 14.47 -8.63
CA LEU A 38 23.70 15.87 -8.57
C LEU A 38 22.35 16.06 -7.85
N ALA A 39 21.34 15.26 -8.19
CA ALA A 39 20.03 15.31 -7.56
C ALA A 39 20.09 14.90 -6.07
N SER A 40 21.00 14.01 -5.69
CA SER A 40 21.21 13.61 -4.31
C SER A 40 21.79 14.73 -3.46
N VAL A 41 22.66 15.59 -4.02
CA VAL A 41 23.23 16.73 -3.30
C VAL A 41 22.29 17.94 -3.28
N THR A 42 21.51 18.15 -4.34
CA THR A 42 20.69 19.36 -4.50
C THR A 42 19.22 19.14 -4.14
N LEU A 43 18.57 18.17 -4.79
CA LEU A 43 17.12 17.96 -4.71
C LEU A 43 16.70 17.16 -3.48
N VAL A 44 17.48 16.16 -3.07
CA VAL A 44 17.14 15.32 -1.91
C VAL A 44 17.09 16.13 -0.61
N PRO A 45 18.06 17.00 -0.27
CA PRO A 45 17.97 17.82 0.96
C PRO A 45 16.73 18.70 0.98
N LEU A 46 16.38 19.34 -0.15
CA LEU A 46 15.17 20.14 -0.27
C LEU A 46 13.91 19.29 -0.05
N ARG A 47 13.84 18.10 -0.66
CA ARG A 47 12.70 17.19 -0.48
C ARG A 47 12.59 16.71 0.96
N LEU A 48 13.70 16.37 1.60
CA LEU A 48 13.72 15.97 3.01
C LEU A 48 13.24 17.09 3.91
N LEU A 49 13.64 18.34 3.65
CA LEU A 49 13.15 19.51 4.38
C LEU A 49 11.63 19.67 4.21
N CYS A 50 11.11 19.58 2.99
CA CYS A 50 9.65 19.63 2.77
C CYS A 50 8.92 18.48 3.47
N ILE A 51 9.43 17.26 3.38
CA ILE A 51 8.84 16.08 4.04
C ILE A 51 8.88 16.25 5.56
N PHE A 52 9.94 16.81 6.12
CA PHE A 52 10.05 17.13 7.54
C PHE A 52 8.91 18.05 7.99
N PHE A 53 8.65 19.14 7.26
CA PHE A 53 7.53 20.03 7.58
C PHE A 53 6.17 19.35 7.43
N ILE A 54 5.97 18.52 6.40
CA ILE A 54 4.73 17.74 6.24
C ILE A 54 4.53 16.80 7.44
N VAL A 55 5.59 16.13 7.88
CA VAL A 55 5.56 15.24 9.05
C VAL A 55 5.28 16.02 10.33
N LEU A 56 5.89 17.20 10.50
CA LEU A 56 5.67 18.08 11.64
C LEU A 56 4.21 18.51 11.75
N VAL A 57 3.54 18.77 10.62
CA VAL A 57 2.10 19.05 10.58
C VAL A 57 1.24 17.79 10.75
N ALA A 58 1.65 16.67 10.17
CA ALA A 58 0.91 15.41 10.25
C ALA A 58 0.86 14.85 11.67
N TRP A 59 1.93 15.03 12.45
CA TRP A 59 2.04 14.54 13.82
C TRP A 59 0.93 15.05 14.77
N PRO A 60 0.71 16.37 14.94
CA PRO A 60 -0.36 16.89 15.79
C PRO A 60 -1.74 16.50 15.25
N CYS A 61 -1.95 16.49 13.93
CA CYS A 61 -3.22 16.03 13.35
C CYS A 61 -3.51 14.56 13.71
N ALA A 62 -2.49 13.71 13.65
CA ALA A 62 -2.62 12.29 13.98
C ALA A 62 -2.77 12.07 15.50
N PHE A 63 -2.09 12.88 16.32
CA PHE A 63 -2.20 12.86 17.78
C PHE A 63 -3.58 13.33 18.25
N LEU A 64 -4.06 14.47 17.76
CA LEU A 64 -5.41 14.98 18.01
C LEU A 64 -6.46 13.97 17.52
N GLY A 65 -6.27 13.39 16.33
CA GLY A 65 -7.12 12.34 15.81
C GLY A 65 -7.22 11.14 16.77
N ARG A 66 -6.10 10.74 17.40
CA ARG A 66 -6.03 9.67 18.40
C ARG A 66 -6.73 10.05 19.71
N MET A 67 -6.59 11.30 20.17
CA MET A 67 -7.21 11.76 21.43
C MET A 67 -8.73 11.94 21.30
N CYS A 68 -9.19 12.55 20.20
CA CYS A 68 -10.62 12.78 19.92
C CYS A 68 -11.35 11.53 19.44
N CYS A 69 -10.60 10.49 19.08
CA CYS A 69 -11.12 9.19 18.70
C CYS A 69 -9.99 8.20 18.99
N PRO A 70 -9.98 7.52 20.15
CA PRO A 70 -9.11 6.38 20.31
C PRO A 70 -9.52 5.41 19.21
N VAL A 71 -8.77 5.41 18.12
CA VAL A 71 -8.89 4.43 17.03
C VAL A 71 -8.28 3.12 17.54
N CYS A 72 -8.72 2.73 18.74
CA CYS A 72 -8.59 1.44 19.32
C CYS A 72 -9.61 0.60 18.57
N VAL A 73 -9.17 -0.05 17.49
CA VAL A 73 -9.75 -1.30 16.99
C VAL A 73 -11.28 -1.31 17.08
N THR A 74 -11.95 -0.27 16.58
CA THR A 74 -13.40 -0.22 16.69
C THR A 74 -13.94 -1.32 15.78
N GLN A 75 -14.71 -2.26 16.34
CA GLN A 75 -15.41 -3.28 15.56
C GLN A 75 -16.51 -2.69 14.67
N GLU A 76 -16.69 -1.37 14.75
CA GLU A 76 -17.65 -0.54 14.02
C GLU A 76 -16.96 0.50 13.13
N PRO A 77 -17.60 0.89 12.01
CA PRO A 77 -17.10 1.92 11.12
C PRO A 77 -17.10 3.30 11.81
N VAL A 78 -16.08 4.12 11.58
CA VAL A 78 -16.09 5.49 12.13
C VAL A 78 -17.28 6.29 11.58
N PRO A 79 -17.87 7.19 12.40
CA PRO A 79 -18.92 8.09 11.96
C PRO A 79 -18.55 8.84 10.67
N ASN A 80 -19.54 9.05 9.80
CA ASN A 80 -19.31 9.60 8.45
C ASN A 80 -18.58 10.94 8.46
N TRP A 81 -18.93 11.85 9.38
CA TRP A 81 -18.28 13.16 9.47
C TRP A 81 -16.80 13.05 9.86
N LYS A 82 -16.46 12.21 10.85
CA LYS A 82 -15.06 11.98 11.27
C LYS A 82 -14.26 11.39 10.11
N ARG A 83 -14.83 10.38 9.45
CA ARG A 83 -14.24 9.74 8.28
C ARG A 83 -14.02 10.74 7.14
N HIS A 84 -14.95 11.66 6.90
CA HIS A 84 -14.79 12.70 5.89
C HIS A 84 -13.63 13.64 6.22
N VAL A 85 -13.55 14.13 7.47
CA VAL A 85 -12.45 14.99 7.94
C VAL A 85 -11.10 14.26 7.85
N SER A 86 -11.01 13.04 8.38
CA SER A 86 -9.77 12.25 8.32
C SER A 86 -9.34 11.96 6.89
N ARG A 87 -10.27 11.63 5.99
CA ARG A 87 -9.98 11.43 4.56
C ARG A 87 -9.45 12.70 3.91
N PHE A 88 -10.07 13.84 4.17
CA PHE A 88 -9.63 15.12 3.62
C PHE A 88 -8.20 15.45 4.08
N VAL A 89 -7.92 15.35 5.38
CA VAL A 89 -6.59 15.61 5.94
C VAL A 89 -5.54 14.65 5.39
N LEU A 90 -5.79 13.34 5.45
CA LEU A 90 -4.85 12.31 5.00
C LEU A 90 -4.59 12.37 3.48
N LYS A 91 -5.63 12.65 2.69
CA LYS A 91 -5.49 12.81 1.24
C LYS A 91 -4.65 14.04 0.91
N THR A 92 -4.85 15.14 1.62
CA THR A 92 -4.10 16.39 1.40
C THR A 92 -2.64 16.25 1.80
N LEU A 93 -2.36 15.77 3.02
CA LEU A 93 -1.00 15.53 3.51
C LEU A 93 -0.29 14.46 2.67
N GLY A 94 -0.99 13.38 2.34
CA GLY A 94 -0.46 12.33 1.48
C GLY A 94 -0.16 12.83 0.07
N ARG A 95 -1.03 13.64 -0.53
CA ARG A 95 -0.78 14.24 -1.86
C ARG A 95 0.45 15.14 -1.83
N ALA A 96 0.62 15.95 -0.78
CA ALA A 96 1.81 16.79 -0.58
C ALA A 96 3.07 15.94 -0.41
N PHE A 97 3.02 14.88 0.40
CA PHE A 97 4.14 13.94 0.57
C PHE A 97 4.55 13.30 -0.76
N PHE A 98 3.59 12.75 -1.52
CA PHE A 98 3.88 12.13 -2.80
C PHE A 98 4.39 13.14 -3.84
N PHE A 99 3.92 14.40 -3.79
CA PHE A 99 4.49 15.48 -4.60
C PHE A 99 5.97 15.70 -4.28
N CYS A 100 6.33 15.82 -2.99
CA CYS A 100 7.71 15.99 -2.56
C CYS A 100 8.61 14.82 -2.96
N VAL A 101 8.11 13.59 -2.91
CA VAL A 101 8.86 12.39 -3.33
C VAL A 101 9.06 12.34 -4.86
N GLY A 102 8.27 13.09 -5.63
CA GLY A 102 8.43 13.23 -7.09
C GLY A 102 7.25 12.74 -7.93
N PHE A 103 6.14 12.36 -7.30
CA PHE A 103 4.88 12.04 -7.99
C PHE A 103 4.12 13.34 -8.29
N ILE A 104 4.67 14.12 -9.21
CA ILE A 104 4.11 15.41 -9.63
C ILE A 104 2.76 15.19 -10.32
N GLN A 105 2.73 14.26 -11.28
CA GLN A 105 1.53 13.91 -12.04
C GLN A 105 1.12 12.47 -11.76
N ILE A 106 -0.15 12.28 -11.39
CA ILE A 106 -0.77 10.97 -11.21
C ILE A 106 -1.93 10.89 -12.19
N LYS A 107 -1.78 10.07 -13.24
CA LYS A 107 -2.81 9.88 -14.25
C LYS A 107 -3.71 8.71 -13.84
N VAL A 108 -5.00 9.00 -13.65
CA VAL A 108 -6.01 7.99 -13.35
C VAL A 108 -6.81 7.71 -14.62
N LYS A 109 -6.95 6.43 -14.98
CA LYS A 109 -7.77 5.98 -16.11
C LYS A 109 -8.90 5.09 -15.59
N GLY A 110 -10.10 5.30 -16.11
CA GLY A 110 -11.30 4.58 -15.68
C GLY A 110 -12.05 5.28 -14.53
N LYS A 111 -13.16 4.67 -14.12
CA LYS A 111 -14.03 5.17 -13.05
C LYS A 111 -13.83 4.33 -11.79
N LYS A 112 -13.62 4.99 -10.64
CA LYS A 112 -13.59 4.30 -9.35
C LYS A 112 -15.02 3.87 -8.98
N ALA A 113 -15.19 2.60 -8.66
CA ALA A 113 -16.43 2.06 -8.12
C ALA A 113 -16.63 2.54 -6.68
N THR A 114 -17.89 2.69 -6.27
CA THR A 114 -18.24 2.97 -4.88
C THR A 114 -18.03 1.73 -4.00
N ALA A 115 -18.02 1.93 -2.67
CA ALA A 115 -17.95 0.82 -1.72
C ALA A 115 -19.15 -0.14 -1.80
N ALA A 116 -20.29 0.32 -2.34
CA ALA A 116 -21.47 -0.52 -2.55
C ALA A 116 -21.38 -1.34 -3.84
N GLU A 117 -20.81 -0.78 -4.92
CA GLU A 117 -20.63 -1.46 -6.21
C GLU A 117 -19.49 -2.49 -6.16
N ALA A 118 -18.33 -2.11 -5.60
CA ALA A 118 -17.17 -2.98 -5.45
C ALA A 118 -16.49 -2.70 -4.10
N PRO A 119 -16.81 -3.45 -3.04
CA PRO A 119 -16.26 -3.22 -1.71
C PRO A 119 -14.76 -3.48 -1.59
N ILE A 120 -14.15 -4.20 -2.55
CA ILE A 120 -12.73 -4.57 -2.53
C ILE A 120 -12.01 -4.04 -3.78
N LEU A 121 -10.94 -3.30 -3.57
CA LEU A 121 -9.97 -2.88 -4.58
C LEU A 121 -8.81 -3.88 -4.58
N VAL A 122 -8.65 -4.60 -5.67
CA VAL A 122 -7.55 -5.55 -5.88
C VAL A 122 -6.47 -4.85 -6.67
N VAL A 123 -5.34 -4.54 -6.02
CA VAL A 123 -4.29 -3.71 -6.61
C VAL A 123 -3.09 -4.54 -7.00
N ALA A 124 -2.61 -4.37 -8.24
CA ALA A 124 -1.43 -5.03 -8.76
C ALA A 124 -0.80 -4.23 -9.92
N PRO A 125 0.48 -4.44 -10.28
CA PRO A 125 1.47 -5.16 -9.50
C PRO A 125 1.82 -4.41 -8.20
N HIS A 126 2.21 -5.16 -7.15
CA HIS A 126 2.81 -4.61 -5.94
C HIS A 126 4.33 -4.60 -6.11
N SER A 127 4.97 -3.44 -6.08
CA SER A 127 6.36 -3.27 -6.50
C SER A 127 7.20 -2.46 -5.54
N THR A 128 6.58 -1.56 -4.79
CA THR A 128 7.31 -0.66 -3.90
C THR A 128 6.39 -0.12 -2.82
N PHE A 129 6.97 0.39 -1.74
CA PHE A 129 6.23 1.15 -0.73
C PHE A 129 5.51 2.37 -1.32
N PHE A 130 5.98 2.90 -2.45
CA PHE A 130 5.30 4.00 -3.14
C PHE A 130 3.97 3.61 -3.80
N ASP A 131 3.62 2.33 -3.89
CA ASP A 131 2.29 1.90 -4.33
C ASP A 131 1.19 2.38 -3.36
N ALA A 132 1.57 2.78 -2.14
CA ALA A 132 0.68 3.47 -1.21
C ALA A 132 0.08 4.77 -1.79
N VAL A 133 0.58 5.29 -2.92
CA VAL A 133 -0.03 6.40 -3.66
C VAL A 133 -1.48 6.10 -4.04
N VAL A 134 -1.82 4.83 -4.27
CA VAL A 134 -3.19 4.43 -4.60
C VAL A 134 -4.13 4.74 -3.44
N ASN A 135 -3.68 4.74 -2.18
CA ASN A 135 -4.51 5.17 -1.05
C ASN A 135 -5.01 6.60 -1.23
N ILE A 136 -4.18 7.49 -1.76
CA ILE A 136 -4.52 8.90 -1.96
C ILE A 136 -5.54 9.04 -3.09
N VAL A 137 -5.35 8.30 -4.18
CA VAL A 137 -6.25 8.28 -5.34
C VAL A 137 -7.59 7.62 -5.02
N ALA A 138 -7.58 6.54 -4.23
CA ALA A 138 -8.75 5.75 -3.89
C ALA A 138 -9.55 6.27 -2.69
N GLU A 139 -9.21 7.46 -2.15
CA GLU A 139 -9.88 8.12 -1.02
C GLU A 139 -9.72 7.41 0.33
N ILE A 140 -8.48 7.02 0.65
CA ILE A 140 -8.07 6.40 1.91
C ILE A 140 -8.94 5.18 2.25
N PRO A 141 -8.84 4.11 1.44
CA PRO A 141 -9.48 2.83 1.73
C PRO A 141 -8.86 2.18 2.97
N SER A 142 -9.57 1.19 3.52
CA SER A 142 -9.05 0.33 4.59
C SER A 142 -8.05 -0.66 4.00
N ILE A 143 -6.80 -0.59 4.46
CA ILE A 143 -5.74 -1.46 3.92
C ILE A 143 -5.55 -2.70 4.78
N VAL A 144 -5.11 -3.79 4.14
CA VAL A 144 -4.56 -4.95 4.85
C VAL A 144 -3.07 -4.70 5.12
N SER A 145 -2.68 -4.64 6.38
CA SER A 145 -1.30 -4.33 6.78
C SER A 145 -0.79 -5.32 7.82
N ARG A 146 0.53 -5.48 7.87
CA ARG A 146 1.21 -6.15 8.98
C ARG A 146 0.89 -5.46 10.31
N ALA A 147 0.69 -6.23 11.37
CA ALA A 147 0.39 -5.72 12.70
C ALA A 147 1.50 -4.80 13.21
N GLU A 148 2.76 -5.14 12.95
CA GLU A 148 3.94 -4.39 13.40
C GLU A 148 3.99 -2.97 12.80
N ASN A 149 3.39 -2.76 11.62
CA ASN A 149 3.31 -1.44 11.02
C ASN A 149 2.44 -0.47 11.84
N ALA A 150 1.53 -0.98 12.66
CA ALA A 150 0.66 -0.17 13.51
C ALA A 150 1.40 0.42 14.73
N ASP A 151 2.60 -0.09 15.02
CA ASP A 151 3.42 0.31 16.16
C ASP A 151 4.53 1.29 15.76
N ILE A 152 4.74 1.52 14.46
CA ILE A 152 5.68 2.52 13.94
C ILE A 152 5.19 3.92 14.38
N PRO A 153 6.01 4.73 15.07
CA PRO A 153 5.64 6.09 15.46
C PRO A 153 5.22 6.91 14.23
N LEU A 154 4.22 7.80 14.40
CA LEU A 154 3.56 8.57 13.34
C LEU A 154 2.79 7.71 12.32
N PHE A 155 3.47 6.80 11.62
CA PHE A 155 2.90 5.97 10.58
C PHE A 155 1.74 5.12 11.12
N GLY A 156 1.91 4.50 12.28
CA GLY A 156 0.88 3.72 12.95
C GLY A 156 -0.37 4.53 13.30
N CYS A 157 -0.21 5.82 13.62
CA CYS A 157 -1.36 6.72 13.86
C CYS A 157 -2.16 6.93 12.57
N LEU A 158 -1.46 7.33 11.50
CA LEU A 158 -2.06 7.60 10.20
C LEU A 158 -2.70 6.33 9.60
N LEU A 159 -2.01 5.20 9.76
CA LEU A 159 -2.50 3.89 9.38
C LEU A 159 -3.83 3.57 10.06
N ARG A 160 -3.93 3.74 11.38
CA ARG A 160 -5.16 3.47 12.15
C ARG A 160 -6.33 4.33 11.69
N CYS A 161 -6.11 5.57 11.28
CA CYS A 161 -7.18 6.43 10.72
C CYS A 161 -7.86 5.84 9.46
N SER A 162 -7.22 4.92 8.74
CA SER A 162 -7.84 4.18 7.63
C SER A 162 -8.68 2.97 8.07
N GLN A 163 -8.74 2.69 9.38
CA GLN A 163 -9.32 1.47 9.97
C GLN A 163 -8.75 0.19 9.31
N PRO A 164 -7.44 -0.08 9.42
CA PRO A 164 -6.79 -1.18 8.69
C PRO A 164 -7.27 -2.55 9.19
N VAL A 165 -7.13 -3.57 8.35
CA VAL A 165 -7.17 -4.97 8.79
C VAL A 165 -5.73 -5.39 9.07
N LEU A 166 -5.41 -5.64 10.34
CA LEU A 166 -4.05 -6.00 10.76
C LEU A 166 -3.84 -7.51 10.73
N VAL A 167 -2.71 -7.93 10.16
CA VAL A 167 -2.32 -9.33 10.03
C VAL A 167 -1.03 -9.58 10.80
N SER A 168 -1.08 -10.53 11.73
CA SER A 168 0.08 -11.02 12.46
C SER A 168 0.60 -12.30 11.81
N ARG A 169 1.93 -12.45 11.71
CA ARG A 169 2.57 -13.68 11.20
C ARG A 169 2.89 -14.67 12.31
N THR A 170 2.95 -14.20 13.57
CA THR A 170 3.27 -15.00 14.75
C THR A 170 2.04 -15.69 15.33
N GLU A 171 0.85 -15.11 15.14
CA GLU A 171 -0.41 -15.69 15.56
C GLU A 171 -0.93 -16.73 14.56
N THR A 172 -1.02 -17.99 14.98
CA THR A 172 -1.52 -19.12 14.17
C THR A 172 -2.88 -18.86 13.53
N ASN A 173 -3.80 -18.23 14.27
CA ASN A 173 -5.16 -17.95 13.81
C ASN A 173 -5.33 -16.61 13.06
N SER A 174 -4.27 -15.80 12.92
CA SER A 174 -4.41 -14.44 12.38
C SER A 174 -4.91 -14.42 10.94
N ARG A 175 -4.52 -15.39 10.11
CA ARG A 175 -5.00 -15.49 8.73
C ARG A 175 -6.52 -15.72 8.66
N LYS A 176 -7.04 -16.58 9.53
CA LYS A 176 -8.49 -16.87 9.61
C LYS A 176 -9.25 -15.62 10.07
N LYS A 177 -8.81 -14.97 11.15
CA LYS A 177 -9.37 -13.70 11.65
C LYS A 177 -9.36 -12.60 10.57
N THR A 178 -8.28 -12.53 9.79
CA THR A 178 -8.14 -11.55 8.69
C THR A 178 -9.21 -11.78 7.62
N VAL A 179 -9.41 -13.04 7.21
CA VAL A 179 -10.43 -13.39 6.20
C VAL A 179 -11.84 -13.12 6.74
N GLU A 180 -12.12 -13.44 8.01
CA GLU A 180 -13.39 -13.13 8.66
C GLU A 180 -13.67 -11.62 8.69
N GLU A 181 -12.69 -10.81 9.07
CA GLU A 181 -12.80 -9.35 9.08
C GLU A 181 -12.98 -8.76 7.67
N ILE A 182 -12.22 -9.24 6.68
CA ILE A 182 -12.39 -8.87 5.27
C ILE A 182 -13.83 -9.18 4.82
N THR A 183 -14.33 -10.38 5.13
CA THR A 183 -15.66 -10.85 4.73
C THR A 183 -16.75 -9.98 5.36
N LYS A 184 -16.68 -9.77 6.69
CA LYS A 184 -17.60 -8.92 7.45
C LYS A 184 -17.68 -7.50 6.88
N ARG A 185 -16.54 -6.89 6.59
CA ARG A 185 -16.49 -5.51 6.07
C ARG A 185 -16.93 -5.42 4.63
N ALA A 186 -16.54 -6.37 3.79
CA ALA A 186 -16.89 -6.37 2.37
C ALA A 186 -18.40 -6.60 2.14
N GLN A 187 -19.04 -7.42 2.97
CA GLN A 187 -20.48 -7.70 2.91
C GLN A 187 -21.35 -6.61 3.58
N SER A 188 -20.73 -5.53 4.08
CA SER A 188 -21.43 -4.48 4.83
C SER A 188 -22.28 -3.51 3.99
N LYS A 189 -22.40 -3.74 2.68
CA LYS A 189 -23.16 -2.91 1.73
C LYS A 189 -22.76 -1.42 1.78
N GLY A 190 -21.45 -1.16 1.84
CA GLY A 190 -20.89 0.21 1.81
C GLY A 190 -20.84 0.94 3.16
N LYS A 191 -21.21 0.29 4.29
CA LYS A 191 -21.04 0.89 5.63
C LYS A 191 -19.56 1.13 5.96
N TRP A 192 -18.71 0.16 5.61
CA TRP A 192 -17.26 0.27 5.75
C TRP A 192 -16.61 0.97 4.54
N PRO A 193 -15.45 1.61 4.74
CA PRO A 193 -14.57 1.98 3.62
C PRO A 193 -14.27 0.76 2.73
N GLN A 194 -14.03 1.01 1.44
CA GLN A 194 -13.50 -0.03 0.54
C GLN A 194 -12.24 -0.64 1.14
N LEU A 195 -12.09 -1.95 1.00
CA LEU A 195 -10.86 -2.65 1.35
C LEU A 195 -9.89 -2.55 0.17
N MET A 196 -8.64 -2.23 0.43
CA MET A 196 -7.57 -2.27 -0.56
C MET A 196 -6.61 -3.40 -0.23
N ILE A 197 -6.42 -4.31 -1.18
CA ILE A 197 -5.62 -5.52 -0.99
C ILE A 197 -4.67 -5.68 -2.17
N PHE A 198 -3.38 -5.82 -1.87
CA PHE A 198 -2.38 -6.32 -2.82
C PHE A 198 -2.29 -7.84 -2.66
N PRO A 199 -2.95 -8.63 -3.52
CA PRO A 199 -3.09 -10.07 -3.33
C PRO A 199 -1.76 -10.84 -3.53
N GLU A 200 -0.75 -10.21 -4.12
CA GLU A 200 0.63 -10.72 -4.15
C GLU A 200 1.20 -10.94 -2.74
N GLY A 201 0.83 -10.06 -1.79
CA GLY A 201 1.27 -10.14 -0.40
C GLY A 201 2.77 -9.87 -0.17
N THR A 202 3.48 -9.40 -1.18
CA THR A 202 4.87 -8.90 -1.17
C THR A 202 5.10 -7.99 -2.38
N CYS A 203 6.17 -7.19 -2.37
CA CYS A 203 6.59 -6.45 -3.56
C CYS A 203 7.41 -7.33 -4.52
N THR A 204 7.27 -7.10 -5.82
CA THR A 204 7.96 -7.75 -6.93
C THR A 204 8.60 -6.71 -7.87
N ASN A 205 9.37 -7.16 -8.84
CA ASN A 205 10.08 -6.30 -9.80
C ASN A 205 9.24 -5.83 -11.00
N ARG A 206 7.93 -6.16 -11.04
CA ARG A 206 6.97 -5.87 -12.13
C ARG A 206 7.20 -6.57 -13.46
N THR A 207 8.18 -7.46 -13.59
CA THR A 207 8.40 -8.17 -14.86
C THR A 207 7.32 -9.23 -15.12
N CYS A 208 6.72 -9.77 -14.06
CA CYS A 208 5.54 -10.62 -14.11
C CYS A 208 4.71 -10.48 -12.82
N LEU A 209 3.45 -10.93 -12.86
CA LEU A 209 2.64 -11.11 -11.65
C LEU A 209 2.97 -12.45 -11.00
N ILE A 210 2.94 -12.48 -9.67
CA ILE A 210 3.01 -13.72 -8.90
C ILE A 210 1.61 -14.22 -8.55
N THR A 211 1.53 -15.46 -8.09
CA THR A 211 0.26 -16.06 -7.66
C THR A 211 -0.43 -15.20 -6.60
N PHE A 212 -1.67 -14.82 -6.89
CA PHE A 212 -2.50 -14.08 -5.96
C PHE A 212 -3.00 -14.98 -4.84
N LYS A 213 -2.90 -14.48 -3.61
CA LYS A 213 -3.57 -15.09 -2.46
C LYS A 213 -5.07 -14.91 -2.61
N SER A 214 -5.83 -15.94 -2.24
CA SER A 214 -7.30 -15.96 -2.36
C SER A 214 -8.03 -15.01 -1.41
N GLY A 215 -7.37 -14.45 -0.39
CA GLY A 215 -8.00 -13.68 0.68
C GLY A 215 -8.92 -12.54 0.24
N ALA A 216 -8.58 -11.84 -0.86
CA ALA A 216 -9.43 -10.78 -1.41
C ALA A 216 -10.69 -11.30 -2.12
N PHE A 217 -10.72 -12.58 -2.49
CA PHE A 217 -11.76 -13.19 -3.33
C PHE A 217 -12.68 -14.13 -2.54
N ILE A 218 -12.26 -14.60 -1.35
CA ILE A 218 -13.06 -15.46 -0.46
C ILE A 218 -14.46 -14.88 -0.16
N PRO A 219 -14.66 -13.57 0.07
CA PRO A 219 -15.98 -13.05 0.43
C PRO A 219 -17.07 -13.21 -0.64
N GLY A 220 -16.70 -13.54 -1.89
CA GLY A 220 -17.65 -13.74 -2.99
C GLY A 220 -18.39 -12.47 -3.43
N VAL A 221 -17.81 -11.30 -3.19
CA VAL A 221 -18.38 -9.99 -3.56
C VAL A 221 -17.66 -9.38 -4.76
N PRO A 222 -18.25 -8.41 -5.48
CA PRO A 222 -17.57 -7.74 -6.58
C PRO A 222 -16.25 -7.10 -6.15
N VAL A 223 -15.25 -7.22 -7.03
CA VAL A 223 -13.93 -6.59 -6.84
C VAL A 223 -13.66 -5.62 -7.98
N GLN A 224 -12.99 -4.51 -7.69
CA GLN A 224 -12.45 -3.62 -8.72
C GLN A 224 -10.95 -3.88 -8.87
N PRO A 225 -10.48 -4.39 -10.02
CA PRO A 225 -9.06 -4.47 -10.31
C PRO A 225 -8.49 -3.07 -10.51
N VAL A 226 -7.33 -2.80 -9.92
CA VAL A 226 -6.59 -1.55 -10.02
C VAL A 226 -5.18 -1.84 -10.48
N LEU A 227 -4.84 -1.34 -11.67
CA LEU A 227 -3.50 -1.48 -12.24
C LEU A 227 -2.62 -0.27 -11.88
N ILE A 228 -1.46 -0.52 -11.25
CA ILE A 228 -0.43 0.50 -11.05
C ILE A 228 0.58 0.42 -12.19
N ARG A 229 0.85 1.54 -12.85
CA ARG A 229 1.90 1.64 -13.87
C ARG A 229 2.82 2.82 -13.60
N TYR A 230 4.10 2.52 -13.49
CA TYR A 230 5.16 3.52 -13.48
C TYR A 230 5.62 3.77 -14.91
N PRO A 231 5.63 5.03 -15.40
CA PRO A 231 5.97 5.34 -16.79
C PRO A 231 7.48 5.33 -17.05
N ASN A 232 8.30 5.30 -16.00
CA ASN A 232 9.75 5.31 -16.12
C ASN A 232 10.20 4.09 -16.92
N LYS A 233 10.89 4.34 -18.04
CA LYS A 233 11.73 3.34 -18.69
C LYS A 233 12.96 3.21 -17.80
N MET A 234 13.19 2.03 -17.25
CA MET A 234 14.46 1.69 -16.63
C MET A 234 15.20 0.77 -17.60
#